data_AF-A0A0C2BI07-F1
#
_entry.id   AF-A0A0C2BI07-F1
#
_cell.length_a   1.000
_cell.length_b   1.000
_cell.length_c   1.000
_cell.angle_alpha   90.00
_cell.angle_beta   90.00
_cell.angle_gamma   90.00
#
_symmetry.space_group_name_H-M   'P 1'
#
loop_
_entity.id
_entity.type
_entity.pdbx_description
1 polymer ?
#
loop_
_entity_poly.entity_id
_entity_poly.type
_entity_poly.pdbx_seq_one_letter_code
_entity_poly.pdbx_strand_id
1 'polypeptide(L)'
;IITKKLGDDYYRAKGVVKSLIDEYTASVKLDDGTLVKLDQAHVETVIPSVGREMKIVNGAYRGCIAKLESLDQDNFCLNLRIAEGPMNGRSVQVPYEDASKLA
;
A
#
# COMPACT_ATOMS: atom_id res chain seq x y z
N ILE A 1 -3.88 6.21 7.74
CA ILE A 1 -4.26 5.73 9.10
C ILE A 1 -5.76 5.86 9.24
N ILE A 2 -6.44 4.81 9.72
CA ILE A 2 -7.90 4.79 9.86
C ILE A 2 -8.38 4.75 11.31
N THR A 3 -7.48 4.59 12.28
CA THR A 3 -7.83 4.64 13.70
C THR A 3 -7.82 6.06 14.25
N LYS A 4 -8.73 6.34 15.20
CA LYS A 4 -8.72 7.54 16.04
C LYS A 4 -8.04 7.33 17.40
N LYS A 5 -7.61 6.10 17.70
CA LYS A 5 -7.01 5.76 19.01
C LYS A 5 -5.71 6.51 19.31
N LEU A 6 -5.03 7.02 18.28
CA LEU A 6 -3.82 7.82 18.44
C LEU A 6 -4.09 9.32 18.60
N GLY A 7 -5.35 9.74 18.53
CA GLY A 7 -5.76 11.14 18.43
C GLY A 7 -6.35 11.47 17.06
N ASP A 8 -7.21 12.49 16.99
CA ASP A 8 -7.85 12.90 15.74
C ASP A 8 -6.85 13.46 14.72
N ASP A 9 -5.71 14.01 15.17
CA ASP A 9 -4.67 14.59 14.31
C ASP A 9 -4.02 13.57 13.36
N TYR A 10 -4.01 12.29 13.74
CA TYR A 10 -3.45 11.21 12.92
C TYR A 10 -4.49 10.48 12.07
N TYR A 11 -5.78 10.71 12.32
CA TYR A 11 -6.84 10.10 11.52
C TYR A 11 -6.75 10.61 10.07
N ARG A 12 -6.74 9.68 9.09
CA ARG A 12 -6.54 9.94 7.66
C ARG A 12 -5.16 10.49 7.26
N ALA A 13 -4.22 10.60 8.20
CA ALA A 13 -2.84 10.91 7.86
C ALA A 13 -2.21 9.78 7.02
N LYS A 14 -1.33 10.16 6.10
CA LYS A 14 -0.51 9.24 5.30
C LYS A 14 0.86 9.09 5.97
N GLY A 15 1.53 8.00 5.62
CA GLY A 15 2.86 7.74 6.12
C GLY A 15 3.54 6.63 5.34
N VAL A 16 4.85 6.55 5.52
CA VAL A 16 5.73 5.58 4.89
C VAL A 16 6.12 4.54 5.93
N VAL A 17 5.86 3.27 5.64
CA VAL A 17 6.37 2.14 6.43
C VAL A 17 7.90 2.14 6.37
N LYS A 18 8.56 2.26 7.53
CA LYS A 18 10.03 2.24 7.63
C LYS A 18 10.58 0.87 7.95
N SER A 19 9.90 0.13 8.83
CA SER A 19 10.25 -1.24 9.18
C SER A 19 9.04 -1.97 9.73
N LEU A 20 9.04 -3.30 9.55
CA LEU A 20 8.15 -4.18 10.31
C LEU A 20 8.79 -4.46 11.67
N ILE A 21 7.98 -4.38 12.72
CA ILE A 21 8.37 -4.72 14.09
C ILE A 21 8.09 -6.21 14.35
N ASP A 22 6.95 -6.67 13.83
CA ASP A 22 6.51 -8.06 13.79
C ASP A 22 5.64 -8.27 12.53
N GLU A 23 4.95 -9.40 12.43
CA GLU A 23 4.14 -9.74 11.24
C GLU A 23 2.94 -8.80 11.01
N TYR A 24 2.44 -8.15 12.07
CA TYR A 24 1.20 -7.35 12.02
C TYR A 24 1.46 -5.87 12.29
N THR A 25 2.63 -5.53 12.85
CA THR A 25 2.92 -4.19 13.33
C THR A 25 4.09 -3.56 12.60
N ALA A 26 3.92 -2.30 12.21
CA ALA A 26 4.93 -1.52 11.51
C ALA A 26 5.29 -0.23 12.26
N SER A 27 6.55 0.19 12.10
CA SER A 27 6.98 1.56 12.36
C SER A 27 6.70 2.41 11.12
N VAL A 28 5.83 3.40 11.26
CA VAL A 28 5.36 4.27 10.17
C VAL A 28 5.82 5.70 10.43
N LYS A 29 6.51 6.30 9.46
CA LYS A 29 6.85 7.72 9.47
C LYS A 29 5.77 8.52 8.76
N LEU A 30 5.11 9.41 9.47
CA LEU A 30 4.09 10.30 8.93
C LEU A 30 4.72 11.46 8.15
N ASP A 31 3.88 12.17 7.39
CA ASP A 31 4.31 13.28 6.54
C ASP A 31 4.94 14.44 7.34
N ASP A 32 4.51 14.65 8.60
CA ASP A 32 5.08 15.63 9.55
C ASP A 32 6.42 15.18 10.16
N GLY A 33 6.86 13.96 9.86
CA GLY A 33 8.08 13.35 10.37
C GLY A 33 7.90 12.50 11.63
N THR A 34 6.71 12.51 12.25
CA THR A 34 6.40 11.72 13.45
C THR A 34 6.50 10.23 13.16
N LEU A 35 7.08 9.47 14.09
CA LEU A 35 7.14 8.00 14.02
C LEU A 35 6.09 7.39 14.93
N VAL A 36 5.22 6.56 14.36
CA VAL A 36 4.15 5.87 15.09
C VAL A 36 4.22 4.37 14.86
N LYS A 37 3.90 3.59 15.91
CA LYS A 37 3.74 2.14 15.83
C LYS A 37 2.28 1.83 15.52
N LEU A 38 2.04 1.11 14.42
CA LEU A 38 0.69 0.82 13.93
C LEU A 38 0.53 -0.65 13.57
N ASP A 39 -0.51 -1.26 14.12
CA ASP A 39 -1.02 -2.56 13.69
C ASP A 39 -1.72 -2.43 12.33
N GLN A 40 -1.65 -3.48 11.51
CA GLN A 40 -2.26 -3.52 10.18
C GLN A 40 -3.76 -3.22 10.20
N ALA A 41 -4.48 -3.56 11.27
CA ALA A 41 -5.92 -3.28 11.41
C ALA A 41 -6.24 -1.78 11.53
N HIS A 42 -5.23 -0.93 11.72
CA HIS A 42 -5.38 0.52 11.88
C HIS A 42 -4.90 1.33 10.67
N VAL A 43 -4.53 0.66 9.57
CA VAL A 43 -4.05 1.28 8.34
C VAL A 43 -4.81 0.75 7.13
N GLU A 44 -4.69 1.48 6.02
CA GLU A 44 -5.14 1.06 4.69
C GLU A 44 -3.98 1.26 3.72
N THR A 45 -3.98 0.52 2.63
CA THR A 45 -3.06 0.76 1.53
C THR A 45 -3.37 2.12 0.87
N VAL A 46 -2.35 2.73 0.27
CA VAL A 46 -2.53 3.98 -0.47
C VAL A 46 -2.50 3.67 -1.95
N ILE A 47 -3.56 4.00 -2.67
CA ILE A 47 -3.61 3.85 -4.13
C ILE A 47 -3.21 5.20 -4.76
N PRO A 48 -2.13 5.27 -5.56
CA PRO A 48 -1.71 6.48 -6.24
C PRO A 48 -2.59 6.76 -7.48
N SER A 49 -2.32 7.87 -8.17
CA SER A 49 -2.91 8.13 -9.49
C SER A 49 -2.53 7.04 -10.50
N VAL A 50 -3.44 6.76 -11.43
CA VAL A 50 -3.18 5.88 -12.58
C VAL A 50 -1.89 6.31 -13.29
N GLY A 51 -1.10 5.33 -13.71
CA GLY A 51 0.20 5.50 -14.34
C GLY A 51 1.38 5.55 -13.38
N ARG A 52 1.14 5.58 -12.06
CA ARG A 52 2.20 5.53 -11.03
C ARG A 52 2.48 4.09 -10.61
N GLU A 53 3.66 3.88 -10.04
CA GLU A 53 4.08 2.58 -9.51
C GLU A 53 3.56 2.32 -8.10
N MET A 54 3.35 1.05 -7.82
CA MET A 54 2.92 0.48 -6.56
C MET A 54 3.74 -0.78 -6.28
N LYS A 55 3.81 -1.17 -5.01
CA LYS A 55 4.35 -2.46 -4.59
C LYS A 55 3.21 -3.40 -4.25
N ILE A 56 3.24 -4.60 -4.82
CA ILE A 56 2.35 -5.68 -4.43
C ILE A 56 2.85 -6.25 -3.10
N VAL A 57 2.02 -6.24 -2.07
CA VAL A 57 2.39 -6.59 -0.69
C VAL A 57 1.87 -7.96 -0.26
N ASN A 58 1.04 -8.61 -1.07
CA ASN A 58 0.43 -9.89 -0.76
C ASN A 58 0.16 -10.74 -2.02
N GLY A 59 -0.28 -11.99 -1.84
CA GLY A 59 -0.60 -12.90 -2.94
C GLY A 59 0.61 -13.39 -3.75
N ALA A 60 0.33 -14.00 -4.92
CA ALA A 60 1.34 -14.67 -5.74
C ALA A 60 2.40 -13.73 -6.35
N TYR A 61 2.12 -12.43 -6.43
CA TYR A 61 3.01 -11.41 -6.98
C TYR A 61 3.63 -10.53 -5.88
N ARG A 62 3.55 -10.95 -4.62
CA ARG A 62 4.12 -10.24 -3.47
C ARG A 62 5.60 -9.90 -3.72
N GLY A 63 5.94 -8.65 -3.48
CA GLY A 63 7.29 -8.12 -3.66
C GLY A 63 7.52 -7.46 -5.02
N CYS A 64 6.72 -7.77 -6.05
CA CYS A 64 6.84 -7.14 -7.36
C CYS A 64 6.44 -5.66 -7.31
N ILE A 65 7.17 -4.84 -8.07
CA ILE A 65 6.76 -3.48 -8.43
C ILE A 65 5.91 -3.53 -9.70
N ALA A 66 4.81 -2.79 -9.70
CA ALA A 66 3.87 -2.75 -10.81
C ALA A 66 3.30 -1.35 -11.01
N LYS A 67 2.99 -1.00 -12.26
CA LYS A 67 2.34 0.25 -12.65
C LYS A 67 0.82 0.09 -12.58
N LEU A 68 0.14 1.02 -11.93
CA LEU A 68 -1.32 1.07 -11.91
C LEU A 68 -1.86 1.50 -13.28
N GLU A 69 -2.62 0.63 -13.95
CA GLU A 69 -3.22 0.93 -15.26
C GLU A 69 -4.66 1.44 -15.13
N SER A 70 -5.44 0.87 -14.22
CA SER A 70 -6.81 1.30 -13.93
C SER A 70 -7.30 0.72 -12.60
N LEU A 71 -8.45 1.20 -12.14
CA LEU A 71 -9.14 0.67 -10.97
C LEU A 71 -10.54 0.18 -11.40
N ASP A 72 -10.93 -0.96 -10.85
CA ASP A 72 -12.31 -1.43 -10.83
C ASP A 72 -12.86 -1.15 -9.43
N GLN A 73 -13.62 -0.05 -9.30
CA GLN A 73 -14.15 0.42 -8.02
C GLN A 73 -15.30 -0.45 -7.52
N ASP A 74 -16.08 -1.03 -8.43
CA ASP A 74 -17.24 -1.85 -8.06
C ASP A 74 -16.78 -3.17 -7.41
N ASN A 75 -15.64 -3.69 -7.86
CA ASN A 75 -15.04 -4.92 -7.33
C ASN A 75 -13.85 -4.68 -6.38
N PHE A 76 -13.51 -3.43 -6.05
CA PHE A 76 -12.36 -3.08 -5.21
C PHE A 76 -11.03 -3.70 -5.68
N CYS A 77 -10.81 -3.67 -7.01
CA CYS A 77 -9.66 -4.29 -7.67
C CYS A 77 -8.77 -3.27 -8.42
N LEU A 78 -7.47 -3.51 -8.41
CA LEU A 78 -6.45 -2.77 -9.13
C LEU A 78 -5.99 -3.59 -10.34
N ASN A 79 -5.98 -2.96 -11.51
CA ASN A 79 -5.35 -3.53 -12.70
C ASN A 79 -3.92 -3.01 -12.79
N LEU A 80 -2.95 -3.89 -12.57
CA LEU A 80 -1.53 -3.56 -12.47
C LEU A 80 -0.75 -4.22 -13.61
N ARG A 81 0.27 -3.54 -14.13
CA ARG A 81 1.27 -4.13 -15.03
C ARG A 81 2.60 -4.27 -14.30
N ILE A 82 3.10 -5.50 -14.15
CA ILE A 82 4.38 -5.77 -13.52
C ILE A 82 5.49 -5.01 -14.28
N ALA A 83 6.29 -4.24 -13.55
CA ALA A 83 7.29 -3.34 -14.12
C ALA A 83 8.71 -3.94 -14.15
N GLU A 84 8.96 -5.00 -13.38
CA GLU A 84 10.30 -5.58 -13.21
C GLU A 84 10.29 -7.09 -12.98
N GLY A 85 11.48 -7.70 -13.08
CA GLY A 85 11.67 -9.14 -12.85
C GLY A 85 11.18 -10.04 -13.99
N PRO A 86 11.15 -11.37 -13.78
CA PRO A 86 10.83 -12.35 -14.83
C PRO A 86 9.41 -12.22 -15.40
N MET A 87 8.50 -11.61 -14.65
CA MET A 87 7.10 -11.39 -15.03
C MET A 87 6.86 -9.99 -15.62
N ASN A 88 7.91 -9.23 -15.93
CA ASN A 88 7.80 -7.87 -16.48
C ASN A 88 6.85 -7.82 -17.70
N GLY A 89 5.98 -6.82 -17.73
CA GLY A 89 5.00 -6.60 -18.78
C GLY A 89 3.68 -7.36 -18.58
N ARG A 90 3.61 -8.30 -17.63
CA ARG A 90 2.39 -9.06 -17.32
C ARG A 90 1.36 -8.15 -16.65
N SER A 91 0.12 -8.20 -17.14
CA SER A 91 -1.03 -7.58 -16.48
C SER A 91 -1.62 -8.54 -15.44
N VAL A 92 -1.93 -8.02 -14.25
CA VAL A 92 -2.50 -8.75 -13.12
C VAL A 92 -3.61 -7.90 -12.49
N GLN A 93 -4.65 -8.55 -11.99
CA GLN A 93 -5.69 -7.91 -11.19
C GLN A 93 -5.53 -8.36 -9.74
N VAL A 94 -5.49 -7.40 -8.82
CA VAL A 94 -5.35 -7.66 -7.37
C VAL A 94 -6.31 -6.80 -6.56
N PRO A 95 -6.76 -7.24 -5.37
CA PRO A 95 -7.55 -6.41 -4.46
C PRO A 95 -6.82 -5.14 -4.02
N TYR A 96 -7.55 -4.13 -3.56
CA TYR A 96 -6.98 -2.89 -3.03
C TYR A 96 -5.99 -3.12 -1.88
N GLU A 97 -6.27 -4.08 -1.00
CA GLU A 97 -5.44 -4.43 0.16
C GLU A 97 -4.10 -5.08 -0.21
N ASP A 98 -3.98 -5.61 -1.43
CA ASP A 98 -2.82 -6.39 -1.86
C ASP A 98 -1.73 -5.53 -2.53
N ALA A 99 -1.96 -4.23 -2.73
CA ALA A 99 -0.93 -3.33 -3.25
C ALA A 99 -1.01 -1.93 -2.64
N SER A 100 0.15 -1.30 -2.45
CA SER A 100 0.25 0.07 -1.91
C SER A 100 1.27 0.90 -2.68
N LYS A 101 1.07 2.22 -2.70
CA LYS A 101 1.94 3.22 -3.32
C LYS A 101 3.38 3.06 -2.80
N LEU A 102 4.36 3.12 -3.72
CA LEU A 102 5.77 3.22 -3.38
C LEU A 102 6.12 4.61 -2.84
N ALA A 103 6.95 4.64 -1.80
CA ALA A 103 7.44 5.85 -1.14
C ALA A 103 8.50 6.56 -1.98
#